data_AF-A0A9X3R5U6-F1
#
_entry.id   AF-A0A9X3R5U6-F1
#
_cell.length_a   1.000
_cell.length_b   1.000
_cell.length_c   1.000
_cell.angle_alpha   90.00
_cell.angle_beta   90.00
_cell.angle_gamma   90.00
#
_symmetry.space_group_name_H-M   'P 1'
#
loop_
_entity.id
_entity.type
_entity.pdbx_description
1 polymer ?
#
loop_
_entity_poly.entity_id
_entity_poly.type
_entity_poly.pdbx_seq_one_letter_code
_entity_poly.pdbx_strand_id
1 'polypeptide(L)'
;MSFNVMECGQCGHRVYPARLWCPACGHERAREVAVEQAELLAWTRVSGKAGEDGGVFATVNALPRGPLLVVRLPQAPRHGAGQRLRLFGRTEQGVALPWAQSLPGIEAAPGKD
;
A
#
# COMPACT_ATOMS: atom_id res chain seq x y z
N MET A 1 -6.75 -9.77 -3.53
CA MET A 1 -7.87 -9.43 -2.63
C MET A 1 -7.70 -7.98 -2.17
N SER A 2 -8.70 -7.36 -1.56
CA SER A 2 -8.51 -6.05 -0.92
C SER A 2 -7.49 -6.17 0.23
N PHE A 3 -6.78 -5.09 0.52
CA PHE A 3 -5.95 -5.00 1.73
C PHE A 3 -6.69 -4.18 2.77
N ASN A 4 -6.81 -4.70 3.98
CA ASN A 4 -7.53 -4.05 5.07
C ASN A 4 -6.58 -3.43 6.09
N VAL A 5 -6.98 -2.28 6.62
CA VAL A 5 -6.34 -1.60 7.77
C VAL A 5 -7.36 -1.43 8.88
N MET A 6 -6.89 -1.08 10.09
CA MET A 6 -7.79 -0.83 11.22
C MET A 6 -8.18 0.64 11.26
N GLU A 7 -9.47 0.94 11.26
CA GLU A 7 -10.02 2.27 11.48
C GLU A 7 -10.59 2.38 12.90
N CYS A 8 -10.13 3.39 13.66
CA CYS A 8 -10.66 3.66 14.98
C CYS A 8 -12.15 4.03 14.92
N GLY A 9 -12.96 3.37 15.75
CA GLY A 9 -14.40 3.61 15.82
C GLY A 9 -14.82 4.93 16.46
N GLN A 10 -13.87 5.70 17.03
CA GLN A 10 -14.12 7.00 17.64
C GLN A 10 -13.68 8.16 16.74
N CYS A 11 -12.40 8.21 16.35
CA CYS A 11 -11.83 9.35 15.62
C CYS A 11 -11.60 9.08 14.12
N GLY A 12 -11.86 7.85 13.64
CA GLY A 12 -11.62 7.47 12.25
C GLY A 12 -10.15 7.37 11.84
N HIS A 13 -9.20 7.50 12.78
CA HIS A 13 -7.78 7.33 12.48
C HIS A 13 -7.51 5.90 12.01
N ARG A 14 -6.78 5.76 10.89
CA ARG A 14 -6.45 4.47 10.29
C ARG A 14 -5.01 4.08 10.62
N VAL A 15 -4.83 2.85 11.07
CA VAL A 15 -3.54 2.33 11.51
C VAL A 15 -3.25 0.97 10.89
N TYR A 16 -1.97 0.75 10.60
CA TYR A 16 -1.41 -0.55 10.24
C TYR A 16 0.02 -0.65 10.80
N PRO A 17 0.44 -1.79 11.36
CA PRO A 17 -0.38 -2.96 11.71
C PRO A 17 -1.47 -2.66 12.76
N ALA A 18 -2.36 -3.61 13.02
CA ALA A 18 -3.39 -3.48 14.05
C ALA A 18 -2.79 -3.15 15.43
N ARG A 19 -3.55 -2.41 16.25
CA ARG A 19 -3.18 -1.95 17.59
C ARG A 19 -4.33 -2.20 18.56
N LEU A 20 -4.00 -2.41 19.84
CA LEU A 20 -4.99 -2.55 20.92
C LEU A 20 -5.70 -1.22 21.22
N TRP A 21 -5.01 -0.08 21.07
CA TRP A 21 -5.57 1.27 21.25
C TRP A 21 -5.20 2.17 20.08
N CYS A 22 -6.09 3.11 19.77
CA CYS A 22 -5.86 4.11 18.74
C CYS A 22 -4.70 5.04 19.15
N PRO A 23 -3.63 5.17 18.35
CA PRO A 23 -2.51 6.05 18.70
C PRO A 23 -2.88 7.53 18.65
N ALA A 24 -3.99 7.90 18.00
CA ALA A 24 -4.43 9.29 17.89
C ALA A 24 -5.34 9.75 19.06
N CYS A 25 -6.20 8.87 19.59
CA CYS A 25 -7.17 9.26 20.62
C CYS A 25 -7.28 8.31 21.83
N GLY A 26 -6.52 7.21 21.86
CA GLY A 26 -6.53 6.23 22.95
C GLY A 26 -7.72 5.25 22.96
N HIS A 27 -8.71 5.43 22.08
CA HIS A 27 -9.89 4.54 22.04
C HIS A 27 -9.54 3.12 21.57
N GLU A 28 -10.17 2.11 22.16
CA GLU A 28 -9.87 0.69 21.92
C GLU A 28 -10.65 0.07 20.76
N ARG A 29 -11.85 0.57 20.44
CA ARG A 29 -12.68 -0.03 19.40
C ARG A 29 -12.18 0.36 18.01
N ALA A 30 -12.02 -0.63 17.15
CA ALA A 30 -11.65 -0.47 15.75
C ALA A 30 -12.39 -1.45 14.86
N ARG A 31 -12.45 -1.15 13.56
CA ARG A 31 -13.02 -2.02 12.53
C ARG A 31 -12.05 -2.14 11.35
N GLU A 32 -12.11 -3.26 10.64
CA GLU A 32 -11.39 -3.39 9.38
C GLU A 32 -12.02 -2.54 8.28
N VAL A 33 -11.20 -1.84 7.52
CA VAL A 33 -11.61 -1.10 6.32
C VAL A 33 -10.65 -1.37 5.17
N ALA A 34 -11.19 -1.57 3.97
CA ALA A 34 -10.38 -1.75 2.78
C ALA A 34 -9.71 -0.43 2.36
N VAL A 35 -8.47 -0.55 1.86
CA VAL A 35 -7.73 0.52 1.18
C VAL A 35 -7.25 0.01 -0.17
N GLU A 36 -7.63 0.71 -1.24
CA GLU A 36 -7.45 0.22 -2.62
C GLU A 36 -6.44 1.04 -3.42
N GLN A 37 -6.09 2.23 -2.93
CA GLN A 37 -5.17 3.13 -3.60
C GLN A 37 -4.11 3.60 -2.62
N ALA A 38 -2.93 3.87 -3.17
CA ALA A 38 -1.84 4.46 -2.43
C ALA A 38 -1.05 5.43 -3.31
N GLU A 39 -0.29 6.30 -2.66
CA GLU A 39 0.67 7.20 -3.29
C GLU A 39 2.09 6.75 -2.96
N LEU A 40 2.93 6.62 -3.98
CA LEU A 40 4.34 6.28 -3.81
C LEU A 40 5.11 7.43 -3.16
N LEU A 41 5.87 7.14 -2.10
CA LEU A 41 6.75 8.12 -1.46
C LEU A 41 8.22 7.84 -1.76
N ALA A 42 8.64 6.58 -1.60
CA ALA A 42 10.00 6.13 -1.87
C ALA A 42 9.99 4.65 -2.24
N TRP A 43 11.02 4.18 -2.94
CA TRP A 43 11.20 2.76 -3.24
C TRP A 43 12.66 2.37 -3.32
N THR A 44 12.91 1.07 -3.20
CA THR A 44 14.23 0.47 -3.34
C THR A 44 14.13 -0.92 -3.95
N ARG A 45 15.24 -1.37 -4.54
CA ARG A 45 15.42 -2.74 -5.00
C ARG A 45 16.34 -3.46 -4.04
N VAL A 46 15.89 -4.59 -3.52
CA VAL A 46 16.67 -5.47 -2.67
C VAL A 46 17.13 -6.64 -3.52
N SER A 47 18.44 -6.86 -3.59
CA SER A 47 19.00 -8.03 -4.28
C SER A 47 18.62 -9.31 -3.55
N GLY A 48 18.30 -10.36 -4.31
CA GLY A 48 18.09 -11.69 -3.75
C GLY A 48 19.39 -12.32 -3.30
N LYS A 49 19.30 -13.38 -2.50
CA LYS A 49 20.45 -14.26 -2.24
C LYS A 49 20.76 -15.07 -3.49
N ALA A 50 21.92 -15.75 -3.51
CA ALA A 50 22.28 -16.61 -4.64
C ALA A 50 21.16 -17.64 -4.91
N GLY A 51 20.56 -17.58 -6.10
CA GLY A 51 19.45 -18.45 -6.51
C GLY A 51 18.04 -17.93 -6.19
N GLU A 52 17.89 -16.75 -5.60
CA GLU A 52 16.60 -16.11 -5.35
C GLU A 52 16.47 -14.80 -6.15
N ASP A 53 15.28 -14.56 -6.70
CA ASP A 53 14.96 -13.26 -7.29
C ASP A 53 14.89 -12.19 -6.19
N GLY A 54 15.46 -11.02 -6.48
CA GLY A 54 15.34 -9.85 -5.62
C GLY A 54 13.90 -9.32 -5.53
N GLY A 55 13.70 -8.32 -4.68
CA GLY A 55 12.39 -7.70 -4.46
C GLY A 55 12.41 -6.20 -4.72
N VAL A 56 11.27 -5.64 -5.11
CA VAL A 56 11.04 -4.19 -5.09
C VAL A 56 10.12 -3.87 -3.91
N PHE A 57 10.58 -2.96 -3.07
CA PHE A 57 9.83 -2.49 -1.90
C PHE A 57 9.62 -0.99 -1.98
N ALA A 58 8.46 -0.53 -1.51
CA ALA A 58 8.12 0.87 -1.51
C ALA A 58 7.47 1.30 -0.19
N THR A 59 7.75 2.53 0.22
CA THR A 59 6.95 3.24 1.20
C THR A 59 5.85 3.99 0.46
N VAL A 60 4.61 3.75 0.86
CA VAL A 60 3.43 4.38 0.25
C VAL A 60 2.53 4.98 1.31
N ASN A 61 1.81 6.04 0.96
CA ASN A 61 0.70 6.56 1.75
C ASN A 61 -0.62 5.94 1.26
N ALA A 62 -1.32 5.18 2.10
CA ALA A 62 -2.64 4.66 1.72
C ALA A 62 -3.69 5.77 1.67
N LEU A 63 -4.59 5.71 0.69
CA LEU A 63 -5.55 6.79 0.40
C LEU A 63 -6.98 6.37 0.79
N PRO A 64 -7.90 7.32 1.03
CA PRO A 64 -7.67 8.78 1.04
C PRO A 64 -6.99 9.32 2.31
N ARG A 65 -7.10 8.64 3.46
CA ARG A 65 -6.51 9.03 4.75
C ARG A 65 -6.01 7.80 5.51
N GLY A 66 -5.13 7.03 4.88
CA GLY A 66 -4.62 5.77 5.41
C GLY A 66 -3.25 5.91 6.09
N PRO A 67 -2.74 4.82 6.67
CA PRO A 67 -1.40 4.77 7.23
C PRO A 67 -0.31 4.76 6.15
N LEU A 68 0.92 5.06 6.55
CA LEU A 68 2.10 4.71 5.78
C LEU A 68 2.28 3.19 5.79
N LEU A 69 2.54 2.61 4.61
CA LEU A 69 2.75 1.19 4.43
C LEU A 69 4.09 0.94 3.74
N VAL A 70 4.76 -0.14 4.13
CA VAL A 70 5.80 -0.76 3.29
C VAL A 70 5.12 -1.84 2.46
N VAL A 71 5.17 -1.72 1.14
CA VAL A 71 4.53 -2.63 0.18
C VAL A 71 5.57 -3.32 -0.69
N ARG A 72 5.22 -4.51 -1.18
CA ARG A 72 5.94 -5.15 -2.30
C ARG A 72 5.37 -4.67 -3.64
N LEU A 73 6.24 -4.49 -4.62
CA LEU A 73 5.86 -4.18 -6.00
C LEU A 73 6.29 -5.33 -6.93
N PRO A 74 5.41 -5.81 -7.84
CA PRO A 74 5.79 -6.81 -8.84
C PRO A 74 6.89 -6.31 -9.80
N GLN A 75 6.97 -5.00 -9.99
CA GLN A 75 7.91 -4.33 -10.88
C GLN A 75 8.28 -2.95 -10.31
N ALA A 76 9.43 -2.41 -10.72
CA ALA A 76 9.82 -1.07 -10.34
C ALA A 76 8.75 -0.04 -10.77
N PRO A 77 8.49 1.00 -9.97
CA PRO A 77 7.64 2.11 -10.35
C PRO A 77 8.09 2.74 -11.67
N ARG A 78 7.12 3.19 -12.48
CA ARG A 78 7.41 3.92 -13.73
C ARG A 78 7.79 5.38 -13.45
N HIS A 79 7.21 5.94 -12.40
CA HIS A 79 7.44 7.29 -11.92
C HIS A 79 7.95 7.25 -10.47
N GLY A 80 8.64 8.30 -10.03
CA GLY A 80 9.11 8.45 -8.66
C GLY A 80 7.99 8.78 -7.67
N ALA A 81 8.32 9.54 -6.63
CA ALA A 81 7.35 9.99 -5.62
C ALA A 81 6.12 10.67 -6.25
N GLY A 82 4.95 10.49 -5.63
CA GLY A 82 3.66 10.99 -6.12
C GLY A 82 2.92 10.03 -7.07
N GLN A 83 3.56 8.96 -7.56
CA GLN A 83 2.89 8.00 -8.43
C GLN A 83 1.68 7.36 -7.72
N ARG A 84 0.50 7.38 -8.35
CA ARG A 84 -0.68 6.65 -7.87
C ARG A 84 -0.53 5.14 -8.17
N LEU A 85 -0.78 4.34 -7.15
CA LEU A 85 -0.71 2.88 -7.19
C LEU A 85 -2.04 2.27 -6.76
N ARG A 86 -2.36 1.10 -7.32
CA ARG A 86 -3.40 0.22 -6.78
C ARG A 86 -2.81 -0.59 -5.63
N LEU A 87 -3.43 -0.53 -4.46
CA LEU A 87 -3.09 -1.31 -3.27
C LEU A 87 -3.97 -2.56 -3.19
N PHE A 88 -3.38 -3.69 -2.83
CA PHE A 88 -4.08 -4.97 -2.71
C PHE A 88 -3.35 -5.90 -1.74
N GLY A 89 -4.07 -6.91 -1.24
CA GLY A 89 -3.50 -7.95 -0.39
C GLY A 89 -3.11 -9.19 -1.20
N ARG A 90 -1.97 -9.78 -0.86
CA ARG A 90 -1.63 -11.17 -1.20
C ARG A 90 -1.41 -11.97 0.09
N THR A 91 -1.98 -13.16 0.16
CA THR A 91 -1.76 -14.05 1.29
C THR A 91 -0.48 -14.83 1.07
N GLU A 92 0.49 -14.64 1.95
CA GLU A 92 1.74 -15.40 2.00
C GLU A 92 1.82 -16.07 3.37
N GLN A 93 1.99 -17.40 3.40
CA GLN A 93 2.08 -18.18 4.65
C GLN A 93 0.90 -17.91 5.62
N GLY A 94 -0.31 -17.74 5.08
CA GLY A 94 -1.51 -17.45 5.87
C GLY A 94 -1.69 -16.00 6.31
N VAL A 95 -0.76 -15.09 5.96
CA VAL A 95 -0.82 -13.67 6.32
C VAL A 95 -1.09 -12.81 5.08
N ALA A 96 -2.07 -11.92 5.17
CA ALA A 96 -2.33 -10.93 4.13
C ALA A 96 -1.26 -9.81 4.17
N LEU A 97 -0.35 -9.82 3.20
CA LEU A 97 0.71 -8.83 3.06
C LEU A 97 0.32 -7.72 2.07
N PRO A 98 0.76 -6.48 2.32
CA PRO A 98 0.49 -5.34 1.44
C PRO A 98 1.34 -5.41 0.16
N TRP A 99 0.65 -5.42 -0.98
CA TRP A 99 1.23 -5.32 -2.31
C TRP A 99 0.64 -4.12 -3.05
N ALA A 100 1.42 -3.54 -3.95
CA ALA A 100 0.92 -2.48 -4.82
C ALA A 100 1.42 -2.64 -6.25
N GLN A 101 0.71 -2.06 -7.20
CA GLN A 101 1.12 -2.03 -8.60
C GLN A 101 0.73 -0.71 -9.25
N SER A 102 1.52 -0.30 -10.24
CA SER A 102 1.17 0.83 -11.11
C SER A 102 -0.22 0.64 -11.69
N LEU A 103 -1.03 1.70 -11.68
CA LEU A 103 -2.25 1.70 -12.48
C LEU A 103 -1.87 1.59 -13.97
N PRO A 104 -2.64 0.86 -14.78
CA PRO A 104 -2.45 0.92 -16.23
C PRO A 104 -2.59 2.39 -16.64
N GLY A 105 -1.57 2.91 -17.33
CA GLY A 105 -1.65 4.26 -17.88
C GLY A 105 -2.85 4.32 -18.82
N ILE A 106 -3.67 5.35 -18.68
CA ILE A 106 -4.44 5.81 -19.83
C ILE A 106 -3.35 6.31 -20.78
N GLU A 107 -2.97 5.51 -21.77
CA GLU A 107 -2.26 6.06 -22.93
C GLU A 107 -3.13 7.21 -23.42
N ALA A 108 -2.62 8.44 -23.34
CA ALA A 108 -3.29 9.57 -23.95
C ALA A 108 -3.58 9.16 -25.39
N ALA A 109 -4.85 9.12 -25.76
CA ALA A 109 -5.24 8.85 -27.14
C ALA A 109 -4.42 9.78 -28.04
N PRO A 110 -3.86 9.29 -29.17
CA PRO A 110 -3.12 10.15 -30.07
C PRO A 110 -4.05 11.28 -30.48
N GLY A 111 -3.67 12.52 -30.15
CA GLY A 111 -4.33 13.71 -30.62
C GLY A 111 -4.40 13.62 -32.13
N LYS A 112 -5.62 13.68 -32.68
CA LYS A 112 -5.80 13.92 -34.10
C LYS A 112 -5.43 15.37 -34.36
N ASP A 113 -4.35 15.58 -35.09
CA ASP A 113 -4.10 16.81 -35.84
C ASP A 113 -5.19 17.03 -36.91
#